data_AF-A0A7L0LPN6-F1
#
_entry.id   AF-A0A7L0LPN6-F1
#
_cell.length_a   1.000
_cell.length_b   1.000
_cell.length_c   1.000
_cell.angle_alpha   90.00
_cell.angle_beta   90.00
_cell.angle_gamma   90.00
#
_symmetry.space_group_name_H-M   'P 1'
#
loop_
_entity.id
_entity.type
_entity.pdbx_description
1 polymer ?
#
loop_
_entity_poly.entity_id
_entity_poly.type
_entity_poly.pdbx_seq_one_letter_code
_entity_poly.pdbx_strand_id
1 'polypeptide(L)'
;RNVPPALLTPACASLCLQGALSALHRSQSPSCARFCRTLIGCLSQDSPARDRSPLLASLHDPARSRLLEAAMTVLDPPGLRELFRDHLRGHLRGVASHRVANHGLQRLLDHAPEDVVEEVLSELGPALEEPLARGHPGVLLALLGAARRHPRLQGAALRWLFQVGHAPSPADHAPFCATPHPL
;
A
#
# COMPACT_ATOMS: atom_id res chain seq x y z
N ARG A 1 -14.34 8.94 25.41
CA ARG A 1 -14.85 7.67 25.97
C ARG A 1 -13.82 6.60 25.58
N ASN A 2 -13.02 6.14 26.54
CA ASN A 2 -11.91 5.20 26.31
C ASN A 2 -12.46 3.86 25.83
N VAL A 3 -12.01 3.42 24.65
CA VAL A 3 -12.20 2.05 24.18
C VAL A 3 -11.16 1.20 24.93
N PRO A 4 -11.54 0.08 25.57
CA PRO A 4 -10.58 -0.71 26.35
C PRO A 4 -9.54 -1.36 25.44
N PRO A 5 -8.24 -1.39 25.85
CA PRO A 5 -7.13 -1.96 25.08
C PRO A 5 -7.25 -3.48 24.81
N ALA A 6 -8.28 -4.13 25.35
CA ALA A 6 -8.55 -5.57 25.22
C ALA A 6 -9.27 -5.98 23.91
N LEU A 7 -9.72 -5.04 23.08
CA LEU A 7 -10.38 -5.37 21.79
C LEU A 7 -9.40 -5.77 20.68
N LEU A 8 -8.10 -5.61 20.92
CA LEU A 8 -7.04 -5.89 19.93
C LEU A 8 -6.24 -7.16 20.24
N THR A 9 -6.48 -7.83 21.38
CA THR A 9 -5.62 -8.90 21.90
C THR A 9 -6.01 -10.33 21.48
N PRO A 10 -7.28 -10.72 21.25
CA PRO A 10 -7.59 -11.98 20.60
C PRO A 10 -7.77 -11.80 19.08
N ALA A 11 -7.18 -12.68 18.28
CA ALA A 11 -7.37 -12.74 16.83
C ALA A 11 -8.86 -12.75 16.42
N CYS A 12 -9.73 -13.34 17.25
CA CYS A 12 -11.17 -13.34 17.06
C CYS A 12 -11.77 -11.93 17.05
N ALA A 13 -11.30 -11.03 17.93
CA ALA A 13 -11.79 -9.65 17.96
C ALA A 13 -11.38 -8.89 16.69
N SER A 14 -10.16 -9.14 16.18
CA SER A 14 -9.71 -8.56 14.91
C SER A 14 -10.61 -9.00 13.74
N LEU A 15 -10.95 -10.29 13.66
CA LEU A 15 -11.85 -10.80 12.61
C LEU A 15 -13.27 -10.24 12.72
N CYS A 16 -13.82 -10.13 13.94
CA CYS A 16 -15.13 -9.51 14.16
C CYS A 16 -15.15 -8.05 13.70
N LEU A 17 -14.10 -7.27 14.00
CA LEU A 17 -13.97 -5.87 13.58
C LEU A 17 -13.84 -5.74 12.05
N GLN A 18 -13.07 -6.62 11.40
CA GLN A 18 -12.99 -6.67 9.92
C GLN A 18 -14.36 -6.99 9.29
N GLY A 19 -15.10 -7.93 9.87
CA GLY A 19 -16.46 -8.26 9.45
C GLY A 19 -17.43 -7.09 9.63
N ALA A 20 -17.36 -6.39 10.77
CA ALA A 20 -18.16 -5.21 11.04
C ALA A 20 -17.88 -4.06 10.05
N LEU A 21 -16.59 -3.77 9.78
CA LEU A 21 -16.17 -2.81 8.75
C LEU A 21 -16.77 -3.14 7.38
N SER A 22 -16.65 -4.40 6.97
CA SER A 22 -17.14 -4.86 5.68
C SER A 22 -18.68 -4.74 5.57
N ALA A 23 -19.40 -5.05 6.65
CA ALA A 23 -20.86 -4.91 6.70
C ALA A 23 -21.30 -3.44 6.67
N LEU A 24 -20.62 -2.57 7.43
CA LEU A 24 -20.90 -1.13 7.47
C LEU A 24 -20.62 -0.45 6.11
N HIS A 25 -19.54 -0.86 5.44
CA HIS A 25 -19.21 -0.35 4.12
C HIS A 25 -20.21 -0.79 3.05
N ARG A 26 -20.57 -2.08 3.02
CA ARG A 26 -21.58 -2.60 2.06
C ARG A 26 -22.96 -1.98 2.24
N SER A 27 -23.33 -1.63 3.48
CA SER A 27 -24.57 -0.94 3.79
C SER A 27 -24.52 0.58 3.55
N GLN A 28 -23.39 1.11 3.05
CA GLN A 28 -23.15 2.54 2.85
C GLN A 28 -23.46 3.38 4.09
N SER A 29 -23.26 2.80 5.28
CA SER A 29 -23.62 3.46 6.53
C SER A 29 -22.71 4.67 6.78
N PRO A 30 -23.25 5.85 7.15
CA PRO A 30 -22.43 6.99 7.56
C PRO A 30 -21.57 6.69 8.79
N SER A 31 -21.91 5.63 9.54
CA SER A 31 -21.13 5.14 10.67
C SER A 31 -19.81 4.48 10.26
N CYS A 32 -19.65 4.06 8.99
CA CYS A 32 -18.42 3.40 8.51
C CYS A 32 -17.20 4.32 8.66
N ALA A 33 -17.29 5.57 8.19
CA ALA A 33 -16.22 6.56 8.30
C ALA A 33 -15.88 6.86 9.78
N ARG A 34 -16.91 7.02 10.63
CA ARG A 34 -16.72 7.26 12.07
C ARG A 34 -16.03 6.08 12.75
N PHE A 35 -16.43 4.86 12.42
CA PHE A 35 -15.82 3.64 12.93
C PHE A 35 -14.35 3.55 12.52
N CYS A 36 -14.02 3.81 11.26
CA CYS A 36 -12.63 3.80 10.77
C CYS A 36 -11.76 4.80 11.50
N ARG A 37 -12.20 6.06 11.63
CA ARG A 37 -11.45 7.09 12.37
C ARG A 37 -11.22 6.70 13.82
N THR A 38 -12.23 6.12 14.47
CA THR A 38 -12.11 5.65 15.86
C THR A 38 -11.11 4.50 15.96
N LEU A 39 -11.18 3.53 15.05
CA LEU A 39 -10.28 2.38 15.02
C LEU A 39 -8.83 2.80 14.77
N ILE A 40 -8.59 3.68 13.79
CA ILE A 40 -7.26 4.24 13.51
C ILE A 40 -6.74 5.02 14.73
N GLY A 41 -7.60 5.80 15.39
CA GLY A 41 -7.27 6.49 16.63
C GLY A 41 -6.82 5.55 17.75
N CYS A 42 -7.56 4.47 18.00
CA CYS A 42 -7.18 3.46 18.99
C CYS A 42 -5.83 2.79 18.65
N LEU A 43 -5.64 2.39 17.39
CA LEU A 43 -4.39 1.79 16.92
C LEU A 43 -3.19 2.75 17.00
N SER A 44 -3.44 4.05 17.04
CA SER A 44 -2.42 5.10 17.19
C SER A 44 -2.05 5.37 18.65
N GLN A 45 -2.91 5.03 19.61
CA GLN A 45 -2.69 5.32 21.04
C GLN A 45 -1.92 4.19 21.76
N ASP A 46 -2.08 2.95 21.32
CA ASP A 46 -1.50 1.76 21.96
C ASP A 46 -0.08 1.41 21.47
N SER A 47 0.67 2.38 20.93
CA SER A 47 2.04 2.16 20.47
C SER A 47 3.05 2.90 21.35
N PRO A 48 3.90 2.19 22.12
CA PRO A 48 4.92 2.80 22.98
C PRO A 48 6.16 3.32 22.21
N ALA A 49 6.15 3.27 20.88
CA ALA A 49 7.31 3.63 20.06
C ALA A 49 7.53 5.15 20.01
N ARG A 50 8.54 5.64 20.75
CA ARG A 50 8.91 7.08 20.82
C ARG A 50 9.51 7.66 19.53
N ASP A 51 9.94 6.82 18.58
CA ASP A 51 10.73 7.24 17.41
C ASP A 51 10.03 7.02 16.05
N ARG A 52 8.84 6.40 16.04
CA ARG A 52 8.09 6.10 14.81
C ARG A 52 6.65 6.51 14.98
N SER A 53 6.00 6.84 13.86
CA SER A 53 4.57 7.09 13.88
C SER A 53 3.85 5.85 14.47
N PRO A 54 2.92 6.03 15.41
CA PRO A 54 2.36 4.90 16.16
C PRO A 54 1.57 3.94 15.25
N LEU A 55 0.98 4.41 14.15
CA LEU A 55 0.38 3.56 13.13
C LEU A 55 1.39 2.74 12.34
N LEU A 56 2.59 3.27 12.09
CA LEU A 56 3.65 2.50 11.44
C LEU A 56 4.08 1.32 12.32
N ALA A 57 4.14 1.49 13.64
CA ALA A 57 4.33 0.37 14.56
C ALA A 57 3.17 -0.63 14.51
N SER A 58 1.92 -0.16 14.44
CA SER A 58 0.74 -1.02 14.27
C SER A 58 0.74 -1.79 12.94
N LEU A 59 1.35 -1.27 11.87
CA LEU A 59 1.55 -1.99 10.60
C LEU A 59 2.59 -3.12 10.70
N HIS A 60 3.51 -3.04 11.65
CA HIS A 60 4.51 -4.07 11.86
C HIS A 60 3.97 -5.26 12.68
N ASP A 61 2.87 -5.07 13.40
CA ASP A 61 2.19 -6.11 14.18
C ASP A 61 1.17 -6.88 13.32
N PRO A 62 1.23 -8.23 13.24
CA PRO A 62 0.34 -9.02 12.39
C PRO A 62 -1.16 -8.89 12.69
N ALA A 63 -1.55 -8.69 13.95
CA ALA A 63 -2.96 -8.61 14.32
C ALA A 63 -3.54 -7.23 14.01
N ARG A 64 -2.77 -6.18 14.33
CA ARG A 64 -3.12 -4.77 14.09
C ARG A 64 -3.02 -4.39 12.62
N SER A 65 -2.05 -4.92 11.88
CA SER A 65 -1.88 -4.63 10.44
C SER A 65 -3.12 -5.03 9.65
N ARG A 66 -3.73 -6.17 9.97
CA ARG A 66 -4.92 -6.69 9.29
C ARG A 66 -6.16 -5.81 9.53
N LEU A 67 -6.25 -5.17 10.70
CA LEU A 67 -7.29 -4.17 10.98
C LEU A 67 -7.05 -2.89 10.19
N LEU A 68 -5.80 -2.44 10.10
CA LEU A 68 -5.48 -1.25 9.32
C LEU A 68 -5.71 -1.48 7.82
N GLU A 69 -5.37 -2.67 7.29
CA GLU A 69 -5.73 -3.09 5.93
C GLU A 69 -7.25 -3.01 5.70
N ALA A 70 -8.06 -3.54 6.61
CA ALA A 70 -9.51 -3.45 6.48
C ALA A 70 -10.02 -2.01 6.57
N ALA A 71 -9.40 -1.15 7.39
CA ALA A 71 -9.72 0.27 7.41
C ALA A 71 -9.41 0.93 6.05
N MET A 72 -8.24 0.66 5.47
CA MET A 72 -7.82 1.18 4.16
C MET A 72 -8.80 0.81 3.04
N THR A 73 -9.45 -0.36 3.09
CA THR A 73 -10.46 -0.75 2.07
C THR A 73 -11.71 0.11 2.06
N VAL A 74 -12.00 0.83 3.14
CA VAL A 74 -13.27 1.55 3.31
C VAL A 74 -13.09 3.04 3.55
N LEU A 75 -11.84 3.50 3.75
CA LEU A 75 -11.52 4.92 3.83
C LEU A 75 -11.84 5.62 2.51
N ASP A 76 -12.30 6.86 2.62
CA ASP A 76 -12.46 7.74 1.48
C ASP A 76 -11.10 8.29 1.01
N PRO A 77 -11.01 8.87 -0.20
CA PRO A 77 -9.75 9.41 -0.71
C PRO A 77 -9.07 10.43 0.23
N PRO A 78 -9.79 11.36 0.90
CA PRO A 78 -9.19 12.23 1.92
C PRO A 78 -8.55 11.44 3.08
N GLY A 79 -9.24 10.43 3.63
CA GLY A 79 -8.69 9.61 4.71
C GLY A 79 -7.46 8.81 4.31
N LEU A 80 -7.41 8.30 3.08
CA LEU A 80 -6.22 7.63 2.55
C LEU A 80 -5.03 8.59 2.38
N ARG A 81 -5.27 9.83 1.96
CA ARG A 81 -4.22 10.86 1.87
C ARG A 81 -3.65 11.21 3.23
N GLU A 82 -4.51 11.45 4.23
CA GLU A 82 -4.07 11.73 5.59
C GLU A 82 -3.25 10.57 6.15
N LEU A 83 -3.75 9.34 6.04
CA LEU A 83 -3.05 8.15 6.47
C LEU A 83 -1.65 8.02 5.83
N PHE A 84 -1.57 8.24 4.51
CA PHE A 84 -0.32 8.16 3.78
C PHE A 84 0.66 9.26 4.21
N ARG A 85 0.23 10.53 4.17
CA ARG A 85 1.07 11.68 4.49
C ARG A 85 1.61 11.64 5.91
N ASP A 86 0.76 11.28 6.87
CA ASP A 86 1.09 11.41 8.28
C ASP A 86 1.90 10.21 8.80
N HIS A 87 1.87 9.07 8.10
CA HIS A 87 2.45 7.82 8.63
C HIS A 87 3.35 7.03 7.70
N LEU A 88 3.19 7.13 6.38
CA LEU A 88 3.89 6.28 5.42
C LEU A 88 4.91 7.03 4.56
N ARG A 89 4.63 8.30 4.25
CA ARG A 89 5.53 9.15 3.47
C ARG A 89 6.91 9.21 4.12
N GLY A 90 7.96 9.04 3.31
CA GLY A 90 9.36 8.97 3.75
C GLY A 90 9.79 7.63 4.36
N HIS A 91 8.89 6.66 4.48
CA HIS A 91 9.14 5.36 5.12
C HIS A 91 8.88 4.17 4.18
N LEU A 92 8.54 4.40 2.91
CA LEU A 92 7.98 3.37 2.03
C LEU A 92 8.93 2.21 1.77
N ARG A 93 10.22 2.47 1.61
CA ARG A 93 11.23 1.41 1.44
C ARG A 93 11.23 0.43 2.61
N GLY A 94 11.18 0.96 3.84
CA GLY A 94 11.13 0.15 5.07
C GLY A 94 9.82 -0.62 5.21
N VAL A 95 8.70 0.02 4.90
CA VAL A 95 7.36 -0.59 4.93
C VAL A 95 7.26 -1.72 3.89
N ALA A 96 7.64 -1.44 2.64
CA ALA A 96 7.63 -2.40 1.54
C ALA A 96 8.55 -3.61 1.78
N SER A 97 9.65 -3.39 2.49
CA SER A 97 10.62 -4.43 2.84
C SER A 97 10.27 -5.25 4.07
N HIS A 98 9.23 -4.89 4.81
CA HIS A 98 8.90 -5.54 6.08
C HIS A 98 7.92 -6.70 5.87
N ARG A 99 8.17 -7.84 6.54
CA ARG A 99 7.40 -9.10 6.37
C ARG A 99 5.87 -8.99 6.60
N VAL A 100 5.43 -7.99 7.39
CA VAL A 100 4.01 -7.74 7.70
C VAL A 100 3.51 -6.50 6.97
N ALA A 101 4.08 -5.33 7.31
CA ALA A 101 3.69 -4.02 6.79
C ALA A 101 3.63 -3.90 5.25
N ASN A 102 4.36 -4.72 4.48
CA ASN A 102 4.26 -4.72 3.02
C ASN A 102 2.82 -4.97 2.52
N HIS A 103 2.03 -5.76 3.24
CA HIS A 103 0.62 -6.01 2.89
C HIS A 103 -0.26 -4.77 3.11
N GLY A 104 0.02 -3.99 4.16
CA GLY A 104 -0.64 -2.71 4.39
C GLY A 104 -0.38 -1.72 3.26
N LEU A 105 0.85 -1.67 2.74
CA LEU A 105 1.16 -0.82 1.58
C LEU A 105 0.46 -1.28 0.30
N GLN A 106 0.45 -2.59 0.03
CA GLN A 106 -0.31 -3.15 -1.10
C GLN A 106 -1.79 -2.79 -0.98
N ARG A 107 -2.36 -2.90 0.22
CA ARG A 107 -3.75 -2.56 0.47
C ARG A 107 -4.05 -1.09 0.28
N LEU A 108 -3.17 -0.20 0.75
CA LEU A 108 -3.28 1.23 0.47
C LEU A 108 -3.31 1.46 -1.04
N LEU A 109 -2.36 0.85 -1.76
CA LEU A 109 -2.23 0.99 -3.21
C LEU A 109 -3.45 0.47 -3.97
N ASP A 110 -4.17 -0.53 -3.48
CA ASP A 110 -5.41 -1.01 -4.12
C ASP A 110 -6.51 0.07 -4.17
N HIS A 111 -6.53 1.00 -3.22
CA HIS A 111 -7.58 2.01 -3.06
C HIS A 111 -7.07 3.46 -3.19
N ALA A 112 -5.76 3.66 -3.35
CA ALA A 112 -5.13 4.98 -3.34
C ALA A 112 -5.62 5.89 -4.48
N PRO A 113 -5.89 7.19 -4.18
CA PRO A 113 -6.12 8.19 -5.22
C PRO A 113 -4.83 8.49 -6.01
N GLU A 114 -4.99 9.09 -7.19
CA GLU A 114 -3.89 9.33 -8.16
C GLU A 114 -2.66 9.99 -7.52
N ASP A 115 -2.86 11.03 -6.72
CA ASP A 115 -1.80 11.80 -6.06
C ASP A 115 -0.96 10.95 -5.08
N VAL A 116 -1.61 10.06 -4.33
CA VAL A 116 -0.90 9.14 -3.42
C VAL A 116 -0.10 8.10 -4.23
N VAL A 117 -0.64 7.60 -5.34
CA VAL A 117 0.07 6.64 -6.20
C VAL A 117 1.29 7.28 -6.85
N GLU A 118 1.19 8.54 -7.28
CA GLU A 118 2.30 9.30 -7.84
C GLU A 118 3.44 9.49 -6.82
N GLU A 119 3.10 9.85 -5.58
CA GLU A 119 4.08 9.99 -4.50
C GLU A 119 4.74 8.65 -4.16
N VAL A 120 3.97 7.56 -4.08
CA VAL A 120 4.52 6.22 -3.85
C VAL A 120 5.46 5.81 -4.99
N LEU A 121 5.07 6.04 -6.26
CA LEU A 121 5.92 5.73 -7.40
C LEU A 121 7.25 6.50 -7.35
N SER A 122 7.19 7.77 -6.95
CA SER A 122 8.36 8.65 -6.87
C SER A 122 9.32 8.25 -5.74
N GLU A 123 8.79 7.92 -4.56
CA GLU A 123 9.61 7.55 -3.39
C GLU A 123 10.08 6.09 -3.44
N LEU A 124 9.16 5.15 -3.75
CA LEU A 124 9.45 3.71 -3.67
C LEU A 124 10.06 3.16 -4.96
N GLY A 125 9.76 3.76 -6.11
CA GLY A 125 10.26 3.28 -7.40
C GLY A 125 11.78 3.06 -7.40
N PRO A 126 12.61 4.05 -7.06
CA PRO A 126 14.08 3.91 -7.01
C PRO A 126 14.58 2.91 -5.95
N ALA A 127 13.73 2.53 -5.00
CA ALA A 127 14.07 1.68 -3.87
C ALA A 127 13.47 0.26 -3.95
N LEU A 128 12.82 -0.09 -5.06
CA LEU A 128 12.01 -1.31 -5.15
C LEU A 128 12.85 -2.60 -5.25
N GLU A 129 14.13 -2.51 -5.63
CA GLU A 129 15.05 -3.64 -5.64
C GLU A 129 15.10 -4.35 -4.28
N GLU A 130 15.08 -3.59 -3.19
CA GLU A 130 15.20 -4.13 -1.85
C GLU A 130 13.94 -4.93 -1.40
N PRO A 131 12.70 -4.43 -1.54
CA PRO A 131 11.49 -5.24 -1.37
C PRO A 131 11.43 -6.49 -2.25
N LEU A 132 11.87 -6.41 -3.51
CA LEU A 132 11.89 -7.55 -4.43
C LEU A 132 12.89 -8.62 -3.97
N ALA A 133 14.10 -8.22 -3.60
CA ALA A 133 15.13 -9.11 -3.06
C ALA A 133 14.69 -9.79 -1.75
N ARG A 134 13.82 -9.14 -0.96
CA ARG A 134 13.19 -9.73 0.24
C ARG A 134 11.98 -10.61 -0.03
N GLY A 135 11.64 -10.85 -1.29
CA GLY A 135 10.54 -11.73 -1.67
C GLY A 135 9.17 -11.09 -1.53
N HIS A 136 9.06 -9.76 -1.71
CA HIS A 136 7.78 -9.03 -1.67
C HIS A 136 7.33 -8.51 -3.05
N PRO A 137 7.20 -9.37 -4.09
CA PRO A 137 6.81 -8.94 -5.44
C PRO A 137 5.39 -8.37 -5.49
N GLY A 138 4.54 -8.70 -4.51
CA GLY A 138 3.20 -8.13 -4.39
C GLY A 138 3.20 -6.60 -4.32
N VAL A 139 4.25 -5.99 -3.78
CA VAL A 139 4.38 -4.51 -3.73
C VAL A 139 4.50 -3.92 -5.14
N LEU A 140 5.32 -4.53 -6.01
CA LEU A 140 5.42 -4.14 -7.42
C LEU A 140 4.08 -4.29 -8.13
N LEU A 141 3.43 -5.45 -7.96
CA LEU A 141 2.16 -5.74 -8.61
C LEU A 141 1.06 -4.75 -8.18
N ALA A 142 0.98 -4.43 -6.88
CA ALA A 142 0.04 -3.45 -6.37
C ALA A 142 0.31 -2.04 -6.91
N LEU A 143 1.59 -1.63 -6.98
CA LEU A 143 1.97 -0.32 -7.52
C LEU A 143 1.63 -0.18 -9.00
N LEU A 144 1.95 -1.18 -9.82
CA LEU A 144 1.57 -1.22 -11.24
C LEU A 144 0.06 -1.29 -11.42
N GLY A 145 -0.63 -2.09 -10.60
CA GLY A 145 -2.08 -2.17 -10.57
C GLY A 145 -2.72 -0.83 -10.25
N ALA A 146 -2.15 -0.07 -9.33
CA ALA A 146 -2.57 1.27 -8.96
C ALA A 146 -2.32 2.28 -10.08
N ALA A 147 -1.11 2.30 -10.66
CA ALA A 147 -0.77 3.17 -11.78
C ALA A 147 -1.67 2.88 -13.00
N ARG A 148 -2.05 1.62 -13.24
CA ARG A 148 -2.96 1.25 -14.33
C ARG A 148 -4.34 1.91 -14.20
N ARG A 149 -4.85 2.13 -12.97
CA ARG A 149 -6.15 2.80 -12.76
C ARG A 149 -6.12 4.30 -13.08
N HIS A 150 -4.93 4.89 -13.17
CA HIS A 150 -4.74 6.33 -13.36
C HIS A 150 -3.96 6.58 -14.67
N PRO A 151 -4.64 6.91 -15.79
CA PRO A 151 -4.02 7.00 -17.12
C PRO A 151 -2.77 7.86 -17.19
N ARG A 152 -2.70 8.94 -16.39
CA ARG A 152 -1.55 9.85 -16.33
C ARG A 152 -0.27 9.19 -15.80
N LEU A 153 -0.43 8.20 -14.91
CA LEU A 153 0.70 7.53 -14.25
C LEU A 153 1.24 6.34 -15.03
N GLN A 154 0.46 5.78 -15.97
CA GLN A 154 0.87 4.58 -16.73
C GLN A 154 2.20 4.78 -17.46
N GLY A 155 2.38 5.92 -18.13
CA GLY A 155 3.62 6.23 -18.83
C GLY A 155 4.82 6.38 -17.89
N ALA A 156 4.63 7.00 -16.72
CA ALA A 156 5.67 7.12 -15.71
C ALA A 156 6.06 5.75 -15.12
N ALA A 157 5.07 4.93 -14.79
CA ALA A 157 5.28 3.59 -14.25
C ALA A 157 5.98 2.66 -15.24
N LEU A 158 5.63 2.70 -16.52
CA LEU A 158 6.31 1.90 -17.55
C LEU A 158 7.76 2.34 -17.76
N ARG A 159 8.02 3.65 -17.88
CA ARG A 159 9.40 4.16 -18.00
C ARG A 159 10.26 3.73 -16.82
N TRP A 160 9.72 3.88 -15.61
CA TRP A 160 10.38 3.45 -14.40
C TRP A 160 10.68 1.94 -14.43
N LEU A 161 9.72 1.10 -14.82
CA LEU A 161 9.90 -0.35 -14.89
C LEU A 161 10.99 -0.75 -15.89
N PHE A 162 11.08 -0.09 -17.05
CA PHE A 162 12.15 -0.34 -18.02
C PHE A 162 13.53 0.15 -17.56
N GLN A 163 13.59 1.23 -16.79
CA GLN A 163 14.84 1.76 -16.23
C GLN A 163 15.38 0.89 -15.10
N VAL A 164 14.52 0.42 -14.20
CA VAL A 164 14.92 -0.44 -13.06
C VAL A 164 15.10 -1.90 -13.47
N GLY A 165 14.32 -2.38 -14.45
CA GLY A 165 14.36 -3.77 -14.90
C GLY A 165 15.56 -4.14 -15.78
N HIS A 166 16.57 -3.27 -15.91
CA HIS A 166 17.63 -3.38 -16.92
C HIS A 166 17.05 -3.78 -18.29
N ALA A 167 16.19 -2.92 -18.88
CA ALA A 167 15.95 -3.05 -20.30
C ALA A 167 17.33 -3.03 -21.00
N PRO A 168 17.70 -4.06 -21.77
CA PRO A 168 18.94 -4.01 -22.53
C PRO A 168 18.89 -2.74 -23.39
N SER A 169 20.02 -2.04 -23.46
CA SER A 169 20.14 -0.85 -24.30
C SER A 169 19.62 -1.18 -25.70
N PRO A 170 18.99 -0.23 -26.43
CA PRO A 170 18.54 -0.49 -27.80
C PRO A 170 19.65 -0.94 -28.77
N ALA A 171 20.91 -0.95 -28.34
CA ALA A 171 22.05 -1.57 -29.00
C ALA A 171 22.02 -3.13 -29.03
N ASP A 172 21.25 -3.78 -28.15
CA ASP A 172 21.11 -5.25 -28.12
C ASP A 172 19.93 -5.74 -28.96
N HIS A 173 19.15 -4.83 -29.54
CA HIS A 173 18.22 -5.17 -30.60
C HIS A 173 19.03 -5.36 -31.90
N ALA A 174 19.52 -6.58 -32.14
CA ALA A 174 19.90 -6.95 -33.49
C ALA A 174 18.73 -6.57 -34.42
N PRO A 175 18.95 -5.76 -35.47
CA PRO A 175 17.89 -5.47 -36.41
C PRO A 175 17.44 -6.81 -36.96
N PHE A 176 16.15 -7.12 -36.80
CA PHE A 176 15.52 -8.22 -37.51
C PHE A 176 15.56 -7.85 -39.00
N CYS A 177 16.68 -8.15 -39.65
CA CYS A 177 16.80 -8.10 -41.10
C CYS A 177 15.86 -9.18 -41.64
N ALA A 178 14.65 -8.77 -41.98
CA ALA A 178 13.84 -9.51 -42.94
C ALA A 178 14.64 -9.55 -44.25
N THR A 179 15.33 -10.65 -44.50
CA THR A 179 15.90 -10.95 -45.80
C THR A 179 14.74 -11.11 -46.78
N PRO A 180 14.61 -10.28 -47.83
CA PRO A 180 13.64 -10.55 -48.86
C PRO A 180 14.05 -11.83 -49.60
N HIS A 181 13.13 -12.79 -49.64
CA HIS A 181 13.25 -13.97 -50.50
C HIS A 181 13.27 -13.50 -51.96
N PRO A 182 14.26 -13.87 -52.78
CA PRO A 182 14.21 -13.61 -54.21
C PRO A 182 13.19 -14.54 -54.88
N LEU A 183 12.48 -13.99 -55.87
CA LEU A 183 11.52 -14.65 -56.77
C LEU A 183 12.17 -15.75 -57.60
#